data_AF-B5F8V7-F1
#
_entry.id   AF-B5F8V7-F1
#
_cell.length_a   1.000
_cell.length_b   1.000
_cell.length_c   1.000
_cell.angle_alpha   90.00
_cell.angle_beta   90.00
_cell.angle_gamma   90.00
#
_symmetry.space_group_name_H-M   'P 1'
#
loop_
_entity.id
_entity.type
_entity.pdbx_description
1 polymer ?
#
loop_
_entity_poly.entity_id
_entity_poly.type
_entity_poly.pdbx_seq_one_letter_code
_entity_poly.pdbx_strand_id
1 'polypeptide(L)'
;MSSFQFEQIGVIRSPYKEKFAVPRQPGLVKSACGELHLIAPYNQADAVRGLEAFSHLWVLFVFHQTMDGGWRPTVRPPRLGGNARMGVFATRSTFRPNPIGMSLVALKGIECRKESVILKLGSLDLVDGTPVVDIKPYLPFAEALPDAAASYAQQAPIAEMPVSFTAEVAQQLTTLERRYPQLRTFICDVLAQDPRPAYRKGEETGKTYAVWLHDFNVRWRVVNTGFEVFALEPR
;
A
#
# COMPACT_ATOMS: atom_id res chain seq x y z
N MET A 1 -17.88 8.20 -28.05
CA MET A 1 -16.79 8.13 -27.06
C MET A 1 -15.85 7.02 -27.48
N SER A 2 -14.54 7.24 -27.44
CA SER A 2 -13.56 6.18 -27.71
C SER A 2 -13.25 5.46 -26.40
N SER A 3 -13.29 4.12 -26.43
CA SER A 3 -12.90 3.26 -25.31
C SER A 3 -11.61 2.52 -25.67
N PHE A 4 -10.79 2.26 -24.66
CA PHE A 4 -9.57 1.48 -24.78
C PHE A 4 -9.66 0.25 -23.89
N GLN A 5 -9.08 -0.87 -24.33
CA GLN A 5 -8.89 -2.07 -23.52
C GLN A 5 -7.41 -2.18 -23.18
N PHE A 6 -7.12 -2.54 -21.93
CA PHE A 6 -5.77 -2.76 -21.43
C PHE A 6 -5.67 -4.18 -20.91
N GLU A 7 -4.57 -4.84 -21.24
CA GLU A 7 -4.26 -6.16 -20.72
C GLU A 7 -3.56 -6.06 -19.36
N GLN A 8 -3.82 -7.03 -18.49
CA GLN A 8 -3.05 -7.18 -17.27
C GLN A 8 -1.67 -7.76 -17.62
N ILE A 9 -0.59 -7.09 -17.20
CA ILE A 9 0.78 -7.55 -17.46
C ILE A 9 1.42 -8.25 -16.26
N GLY A 10 0.85 -8.06 -15.08
CA GLY A 10 1.34 -8.67 -13.86
C GLY A 10 0.37 -8.55 -12.70
N VAL A 11 0.72 -9.19 -11.58
CA VAL A 11 -0.05 -9.18 -10.34
C VAL A 11 0.86 -8.85 -9.16
N ILE A 12 0.39 -7.98 -8.28
CA ILE A 12 1.07 -7.66 -7.03
C ILE A 12 0.85 -8.79 -6.02
N ARG A 13 1.94 -9.24 -5.41
CA ARG A 13 1.94 -10.02 -4.17
C ARG A 13 2.39 -9.12 -3.04
N SER A 14 1.51 -8.86 -2.09
CA SER A 14 1.78 -7.94 -0.98
C SER A 14 1.32 -8.49 0.36
N PRO A 15 1.82 -7.92 1.47
CA PRO A 15 1.36 -8.29 2.81
C PRO A 15 -0.03 -7.73 3.14
N TYR A 16 -0.60 -6.86 2.31
CA TYR A 16 -1.90 -6.25 2.57
C TYR A 16 -3.02 -7.08 1.93
N LYS A 17 -3.88 -7.73 2.73
CA LYS A 17 -4.96 -8.59 2.18
C LYS A 17 -6.28 -7.87 1.93
N GLU A 18 -6.41 -6.66 2.45
CA GLU A 18 -7.57 -5.81 2.28
C GLU A 18 -7.15 -4.34 2.17
N LYS A 19 -8.07 -3.45 1.75
CA LYS A 19 -7.75 -2.01 1.64
C LYS A 19 -7.47 -1.35 2.97
N PHE A 20 -8.05 -1.88 4.04
CA PHE A 20 -7.90 -1.31 5.37
C PHE A 20 -6.44 -1.45 5.82
N ALA A 21 -5.89 -0.36 6.37
CA ALA A 21 -4.48 -0.20 6.74
C ALA A 21 -3.43 -0.32 5.62
N VAL A 22 -3.82 -0.42 4.34
CA VAL A 22 -2.87 -0.13 3.26
C VAL A 22 -2.39 1.32 3.41
N PRO A 23 -1.08 1.58 3.35
CA PRO A 23 -0.56 2.93 3.38
C PRO A 23 -1.24 3.79 2.32
N ARG A 24 -1.57 5.03 2.67
CA ARG A 24 -2.31 5.90 1.72
C ARG A 24 -1.47 6.27 0.49
N GLN A 25 -0.15 6.17 0.59
CA GLN A 25 0.87 6.51 -0.40
C GLN A 25 2.09 5.63 -0.16
N PRO A 26 2.91 5.33 -1.18
CA PRO A 26 4.11 4.52 -1.01
C PRO A 26 5.15 5.27 -0.18
N GLY A 27 6.06 4.55 0.47
CA GLY A 27 7.14 5.11 1.30
C GLY A 27 6.77 5.39 2.77
N LEU A 28 5.48 5.35 3.12
CA LEU A 28 5.02 5.57 4.50
C LEU A 28 5.31 4.39 5.43
N VAL A 29 5.30 3.16 4.90
CA VAL A 29 5.65 1.93 5.63
C VAL A 29 6.84 1.30 4.93
N LYS A 30 8.04 1.50 5.48
CA LYS A 30 9.30 1.11 4.81
C LYS A 30 9.57 -0.39 4.87
N SER A 31 9.04 -1.07 5.89
CA SER A 31 9.17 -2.51 6.12
C SER A 31 8.28 -3.36 5.21
N ALA A 32 7.31 -2.76 4.52
CA ALA A 32 6.40 -3.48 3.62
C ALA A 32 7.05 -3.73 2.25
N CYS A 33 7.73 -4.86 2.12
CA CYS A 33 8.16 -5.37 0.83
C CYS A 33 7.03 -6.14 0.15
N GLY A 34 7.12 -6.27 -1.17
CA GLY A 34 6.30 -7.20 -1.93
C GLY A 34 6.87 -7.46 -3.30
N GLU A 35 6.08 -8.04 -4.17
CA GLU A 35 6.56 -8.54 -5.45
C GLU A 35 5.57 -8.21 -6.55
N LEU A 36 6.08 -7.86 -7.73
CA LEU A 36 5.30 -7.85 -8.96
C LEU A 36 5.65 -9.10 -9.76
N HIS A 37 4.69 -9.98 -9.91
CA HIS A 37 4.80 -11.18 -10.73
C HIS A 37 4.27 -10.85 -12.12
N LEU A 38 5.15 -10.77 -13.12
CA LEU A 38 4.69 -10.65 -14.50
C LEU A 38 3.99 -11.94 -14.94
N ILE A 39 2.94 -11.81 -15.73
CA ILE A 39 2.18 -12.94 -16.25
C ILE A 39 2.44 -13.13 -17.74
N ALA A 40 2.15 -14.33 -18.27
CA ALA A 40 2.29 -14.60 -19.69
C ALA A 40 1.35 -13.70 -20.53
N PRO A 41 1.79 -13.25 -21.73
CA PRO A 41 3.09 -13.49 -22.36
C PRO A 41 4.17 -12.46 -21.98
N TYR A 42 3.95 -11.61 -20.97
CA TYR A 42 4.82 -10.50 -20.59
C TYR A 42 5.95 -10.89 -19.63
N ASN A 43 5.89 -12.09 -19.05
CA ASN A 43 6.89 -12.69 -18.15
C ASN A 43 8.17 -13.16 -18.88
N GLN A 44 8.67 -12.35 -19.81
CA GLN A 44 9.89 -12.62 -20.57
C GLN A 44 11.05 -11.81 -20.00
N ALA A 45 12.22 -12.42 -19.84
CA ALA A 45 13.42 -11.74 -19.32
C ALA A 45 13.80 -10.52 -20.18
N ASP A 46 13.56 -10.58 -21.48
CA ASP A 46 13.84 -9.49 -22.42
C ASP A 46 12.98 -8.25 -22.15
N ALA A 47 11.76 -8.41 -21.63
CA ALA A 47 10.87 -7.29 -21.30
C ALA A 47 11.35 -6.45 -20.11
N VAL A 48 12.27 -6.99 -19.30
CA VAL A 48 12.81 -6.32 -18.09
C VAL A 48 14.31 -6.07 -18.17
N ARG A 49 14.95 -6.34 -19.31
CA ARG A 49 16.39 -6.17 -19.50
C ARG A 49 16.80 -4.70 -19.28
N GLY A 50 17.76 -4.47 -18.39
CA GLY A 50 18.28 -3.14 -18.06
C GLY A 50 17.46 -2.39 -17.02
N LEU A 51 16.35 -2.95 -16.56
CA LEU A 51 15.50 -2.34 -15.53
C LEU A 51 16.23 -2.27 -14.17
N GLU A 52 17.16 -3.19 -13.92
CA GLU A 52 18.04 -3.23 -12.74
C GLU A 52 18.96 -2.00 -12.60
N ALA A 53 19.14 -1.22 -13.67
CA ALA A 53 19.87 0.04 -13.62
C ALA A 53 19.08 1.16 -12.93
N PHE A 54 17.80 0.96 -12.63
CA PHE A 54 16.93 1.93 -11.99
C PHE A 54 16.59 1.52 -10.55
N SER A 55 16.62 2.49 -9.64
CA SER A 55 16.29 2.25 -8.23
C SER A 55 14.79 2.28 -7.93
N HIS A 56 13.99 2.91 -8.80
CA HIS A 56 12.55 3.10 -8.61
C HIS A 56 11.79 2.95 -9.92
N LEU A 57 10.55 2.49 -9.80
CA LEU A 57 9.61 2.29 -10.91
C LEU A 57 8.30 2.99 -10.62
N TRP A 58 7.69 3.55 -11.66
CA TRP A 58 6.26 3.71 -11.70
C TRP A 58 5.59 2.38 -11.98
N VAL A 59 4.59 2.05 -11.17
CA VAL A 59 3.67 0.92 -11.38
C VAL A 59 2.29 1.51 -11.62
N LEU A 60 1.73 1.27 -12.80
CA LEU A 60 0.35 1.61 -13.14
C LEU A 60 -0.53 0.37 -12.95
N PHE A 61 -1.62 0.54 -12.20
CA PHE A 61 -2.44 -0.59 -11.75
C PHE A 61 -3.92 -0.25 -11.77
N VAL A 62 -4.77 -1.28 -11.66
CA VAL A 62 -6.23 -1.09 -11.58
C VAL A 62 -6.70 -1.18 -10.13
N PHE A 63 -7.53 -0.23 -9.70
CA PHE A 63 -8.27 -0.28 -8.43
C PHE A 63 -9.38 -1.34 -8.45
N HIS A 64 -9.01 -2.60 -8.70
CA HIS A 64 -9.91 -3.73 -8.94
C HIS A 64 -10.97 -3.89 -7.84
N GLN A 65 -10.60 -3.74 -6.57
CA GLN A 65 -11.55 -3.87 -5.45
C GLN A 65 -12.56 -2.72 -5.33
N THR A 66 -12.42 -1.59 -6.05
CA THR A 66 -13.44 -0.52 -6.10
C THR A 66 -14.08 -0.35 -7.47
N MET A 67 -13.65 -1.13 -8.46
CA MET A 67 -14.06 -0.96 -9.84
C MET A 67 -15.59 -1.06 -10.01
N ASP A 68 -16.21 -2.02 -9.34
CA ASP A 68 -17.67 -2.24 -9.40
C ASP A 68 -18.48 -1.13 -8.71
N GLY A 69 -17.82 -0.30 -7.89
CA GLY A 69 -18.46 0.83 -7.19
C GLY A 69 -18.72 2.05 -8.09
N GLY A 70 -18.22 2.03 -9.33
CA GLY A 70 -18.35 3.13 -10.29
C GLY A 70 -17.56 4.38 -9.90
N TRP A 71 -17.61 5.39 -10.78
CA TRP A 71 -16.94 6.67 -10.54
C TRP A 71 -17.86 7.69 -9.87
N ARG A 72 -17.27 8.68 -9.20
CA ARG A 72 -18.00 9.83 -8.65
C ARG A 72 -17.30 11.12 -9.06
N PRO A 73 -18.02 12.18 -9.44
CA PRO A 73 -17.40 13.45 -9.82
C PRO A 73 -16.70 14.14 -8.64
N THR A 74 -17.12 13.85 -7.42
CA THR A 74 -16.58 14.45 -6.21
C THR A 74 -16.53 13.44 -5.05
N VAL A 75 -15.55 13.63 -4.16
CA VAL A 75 -15.24 12.75 -3.01
C VAL A 75 -14.91 13.57 -1.78
N ARG A 76 -14.77 12.91 -0.62
CA ARG A 76 -14.36 13.54 0.66
C ARG A 76 -12.98 13.02 1.06
N PRO A 77 -11.88 13.74 0.76
CA PRO A 77 -10.54 13.30 1.13
C PRO A 77 -10.38 13.18 2.65
N PRO A 78 -9.81 12.07 3.16
CA PRO A 78 -9.61 11.89 4.60
C PRO A 78 -8.74 12.98 5.25
N ARG A 79 -7.78 13.55 4.50
CA ARG A 79 -6.90 14.63 4.99
C ARG A 79 -7.64 15.95 5.25
N LEU A 80 -8.82 16.15 4.67
CA LEU A 80 -9.67 17.33 4.92
C LEU A 80 -10.73 17.05 6.00
N GLY A 81 -10.46 16.10 6.91
CA GLY A 81 -11.37 15.71 7.99
C GLY A 81 -12.67 15.05 7.52
N GLY A 82 -12.81 14.74 6.22
CA GLY A 82 -14.04 14.18 5.64
C GLY A 82 -15.18 15.17 5.45
N ASN A 83 -15.02 16.43 5.84
CA ASN A 83 -16.11 17.43 5.79
C ASN A 83 -16.15 18.21 4.48
N ALA A 84 -14.99 18.48 3.88
CA ALA A 84 -14.90 19.14 2.58
C ALA A 84 -15.03 18.14 1.42
N ARG A 85 -15.75 18.55 0.37
CA ARG A 85 -15.92 17.77 -0.86
C ARG A 85 -15.01 18.35 -1.96
N MET A 86 -14.27 17.48 -2.64
CA MET A 86 -13.34 17.85 -3.71
C MET A 86 -13.69 17.12 -4.99
N GLY A 87 -13.43 17.75 -6.14
CA GLY A 87 -13.52 17.08 -7.44
C GLY A 87 -12.60 15.86 -7.49
N VAL A 88 -13.04 14.75 -8.08
CA VAL A 88 -12.26 13.50 -8.10
C VAL A 88 -10.89 13.66 -8.74
N PHE A 89 -10.77 14.54 -9.74
CA PHE A 89 -9.52 14.87 -10.41
C PHE A 89 -8.56 15.71 -9.57
N ALA A 90 -9.06 16.44 -8.58
CA ALA A 90 -8.25 17.13 -7.57
C ALA A 90 -7.81 16.20 -6.42
N THR A 91 -8.01 14.88 -6.57
CA THR A 91 -7.69 13.87 -5.54
C THR A 91 -7.04 12.63 -6.17
N ARG A 92 -6.47 11.78 -5.29
CA ARG A 92 -6.03 10.41 -5.61
C ARG A 92 -7.06 9.34 -5.19
N SER A 93 -8.36 9.68 -5.24
CA SER A 93 -9.44 8.72 -4.97
C SER A 93 -9.42 7.56 -5.95
N THR A 94 -9.89 6.38 -5.53
CA THR A 94 -10.03 5.21 -6.38
C THR A 94 -11.30 5.22 -7.24
N PHE A 95 -12.31 6.03 -6.88
CA PHE A 95 -13.60 6.15 -7.58
C PHE A 95 -13.56 7.11 -8.78
N ARG A 96 -12.62 6.89 -9.71
CA ARG A 96 -12.40 7.74 -10.90
C ARG A 96 -12.98 7.09 -12.16
N PRO A 97 -13.24 7.84 -13.25
CA PRO A 97 -13.80 7.28 -14.49
C PRO A 97 -13.01 6.10 -15.05
N ASN A 98 -11.68 6.23 -15.07
CA ASN A 98 -10.76 5.13 -15.32
C ASN A 98 -10.10 4.78 -13.98
N PRO A 99 -10.31 3.56 -13.44
CA PRO A 99 -9.83 3.16 -12.11
C PRO A 99 -8.33 2.84 -12.12
N ILE A 100 -7.51 3.70 -12.73
CA ILE A 100 -6.06 3.56 -12.83
C ILE A 100 -5.41 4.28 -11.67
N GLY A 101 -4.62 3.54 -10.91
CA GLY A 101 -3.71 4.04 -9.89
C GLY A 101 -2.27 4.09 -10.40
N MET A 102 -1.45 4.83 -9.68
CA MET A 102 -0.02 4.97 -9.96
C MET A 102 0.73 4.97 -8.64
N SER A 103 1.77 4.15 -8.53
CA SER A 103 2.62 4.06 -7.35
C SER A 103 4.09 4.14 -7.74
N LEU A 104 4.86 4.96 -7.02
CA LEU A 104 6.32 5.04 -7.14
C LEU A 104 6.93 4.07 -6.13
N VAL A 105 7.51 2.98 -6.61
CA VAL A 105 8.01 1.89 -5.77
C VAL A 105 9.51 1.70 -5.97
N ALA A 106 10.22 1.37 -4.91
CA ALA A 106 11.64 1.02 -5.01
C ALA A 106 11.79 -0.37 -5.64
N LEU A 107 12.66 -0.51 -6.64
CA LEU A 107 13.09 -1.80 -7.18
C LEU A 107 14.25 -2.33 -6.35
N LYS A 108 14.08 -3.53 -5.79
CA LYS A 108 15.07 -4.18 -4.91
C LYS A 108 15.81 -5.33 -5.60
N GLY A 109 15.23 -5.86 -6.66
CA GLY A 109 15.84 -6.92 -7.44
C GLY A 109 14.88 -7.46 -8.49
N ILE A 110 15.42 -8.23 -9.43
CA ILE A 110 14.66 -8.92 -10.47
C ILE A 110 15.09 -10.38 -10.45
N GLU A 111 14.11 -11.28 -10.36
CA GLU A 111 14.32 -12.71 -10.48
C GLU A 111 13.73 -13.19 -11.81
N CYS A 112 14.59 -13.68 -12.71
CA CYS A 112 14.19 -14.31 -13.95
C CYS A 112 14.45 -15.82 -13.89
N ARG A 113 13.39 -16.61 -14.04
CA ARG A 113 13.42 -18.06 -14.26
C ARG A 113 12.71 -18.36 -15.58
N LYS A 114 12.85 -19.57 -16.13
CA LYS A 114 12.37 -19.94 -17.49
C LYS A 114 11.01 -19.34 -17.88
N GLU A 115 10.02 -19.40 -16.99
CA GLU A 115 8.65 -18.91 -17.24
C GLU A 115 8.17 -17.93 -16.15
N SER A 116 9.09 -17.27 -15.47
CA SER A 116 8.74 -16.39 -14.34
C SER A 116 9.67 -15.19 -14.28
N VAL A 117 9.08 -14.00 -14.28
CA VAL A 117 9.78 -12.74 -14.04
C VAL A 117 9.12 -12.07 -12.84
N ILE A 118 9.89 -11.93 -11.77
CA ILE A 118 9.42 -11.38 -10.50
C ILE A 118 10.28 -10.17 -10.15
N LEU A 119 9.66 -9.00 -10.00
CA LEU A 119 10.31 -7.80 -9.51
C LEU A 119 10.10 -7.74 -8.00
N LYS A 120 11.19 -7.72 -7.23
CA LYS A 120 11.15 -7.48 -5.79
C LYS A 120 11.02 -5.99 -5.53
N LEU A 121 9.98 -5.60 -4.81
CA LEU A 121 9.62 -4.21 -4.58
C LEU A 121 9.78 -3.86 -3.09
N GLY A 122 10.22 -2.63 -2.83
CA GLY A 122 10.21 -2.05 -1.48
C GLY A 122 8.81 -1.56 -1.07
N SER A 123 8.76 -0.56 -0.18
CA SER A 123 7.52 0.02 0.37
C SER A 123 6.36 0.09 -0.64
N LEU A 124 5.37 -0.80 -0.44
CA LEU A 124 4.16 -0.88 -1.26
C LEU A 124 2.97 -0.18 -0.60
N ASP A 125 2.07 0.32 -1.45
CA ASP A 125 0.75 0.84 -1.09
C ASP A 125 -0.38 0.11 -1.86
N LEU A 126 -0.14 -1.17 -2.19
CA LEU A 126 -0.99 -1.97 -3.06
C LEU A 126 -1.50 -3.22 -2.34
N VAL A 127 -2.80 -3.51 -2.49
CA VAL A 127 -3.42 -4.72 -1.96
C VAL A 127 -2.92 -5.94 -2.74
N ASP A 128 -2.78 -7.07 -2.06
CA ASP A 128 -2.46 -8.37 -2.67
C ASP A 128 -3.47 -8.70 -3.77
N GLY A 129 -2.97 -9.20 -4.90
CA GLY A 129 -3.78 -9.46 -6.09
C GLY A 129 -4.04 -8.24 -6.98
N THR A 130 -3.50 -7.06 -6.65
CA THR A 130 -3.68 -5.86 -7.50
C THR A 130 -3.11 -6.10 -8.90
N PRO A 131 -3.93 -5.96 -9.96
CA PRO A 131 -3.47 -6.15 -11.34
C PRO A 131 -2.70 -4.91 -11.83
N VAL A 132 -1.55 -5.16 -12.44
CA VAL A 132 -0.67 -4.14 -13.04
C VAL A 132 -0.90 -4.12 -14.54
N VAL A 133 -0.98 -2.92 -15.11
CA VAL A 133 -1.16 -2.69 -16.56
C VAL A 133 0.11 -2.18 -17.23
N ASP A 134 1.01 -1.54 -16.49
CA ASP A 134 2.26 -1.00 -17.04
C ASP A 134 3.29 -0.72 -15.95
N ILE A 135 4.57 -0.76 -16.32
CA ILE A 135 5.70 -0.37 -15.47
C ILE A 135 6.67 0.53 -16.24
N LYS A 136 7.21 1.55 -15.58
CA LYS A 136 8.17 2.48 -16.19
C LYS A 136 9.29 2.82 -15.21
N PRO A 137 10.54 3.01 -15.66
CA PRO A 137 11.58 3.55 -14.79
C PRO A 137 11.23 4.96 -14.33
N TYR A 138 11.50 5.27 -13.07
CA TYR A 138 11.44 6.64 -12.55
C TYR A 138 12.68 7.42 -13.01
N LEU A 139 12.47 8.61 -13.56
CA LEU A 139 13.52 9.47 -14.12
C LEU A 139 13.60 10.78 -13.33
N PRO A 140 14.51 10.91 -12.36
CA PRO A 140 14.58 12.08 -11.49
C PRO A 140 14.65 13.41 -12.24
N PHE A 141 15.42 13.48 -13.33
CA PHE A 141 15.58 14.72 -14.11
C PHE A 141 14.26 15.22 -14.74
N ALA A 142 13.33 14.30 -15.03
CA ALA A 142 12.06 14.62 -15.67
C ALA A 142 10.91 14.75 -14.66
N GLU A 143 11.01 14.08 -13.52
CA GLU A 143 9.86 13.84 -12.63
C GLU A 143 10.02 14.42 -11.23
N ALA A 144 11.25 14.70 -10.77
CA ALA A 144 11.46 15.29 -9.46
C ALA A 144 11.17 16.80 -9.52
N LEU A 145 10.10 17.22 -8.85
CA LEU A 145 9.73 18.63 -8.65
C LEU A 145 9.58 18.93 -7.16
N PRO A 146 10.69 19.14 -6.42
CA PRO A 146 10.67 19.34 -4.96
C PRO A 146 9.80 20.53 -4.52
N ASP A 147 9.70 21.56 -5.37
CA ASP A 147 8.97 22.80 -5.08
C ASP A 147 7.50 22.77 -5.52
N ALA A 148 6.98 21.60 -5.92
CA ALA A 148 5.59 21.46 -6.34
C ALA A 148 4.62 21.75 -5.17
N ALA A 149 3.56 22.50 -5.45
CA ALA A 149 2.51 22.81 -4.48
C ALA A 149 1.42 21.72 -4.47
N ALA A 150 1.02 21.26 -3.28
CA ALA A 150 0.07 20.15 -3.11
C ALA A 150 -1.04 20.43 -2.10
N SER A 151 -1.47 21.70 -1.94
CA SER A 151 -2.62 22.10 -1.11
C SER A 151 -2.62 21.40 0.27
N TYR A 152 -3.62 20.56 0.57
CA TYR A 152 -3.78 19.81 1.83
C TYR A 152 -2.85 18.59 1.99
N ALA A 153 -1.94 18.35 1.05
CA ALA A 153 -1.07 17.18 1.02
C ALA A 153 0.42 17.53 0.77
N GLN A 154 0.84 18.75 1.11
CA GLN A 154 2.23 19.21 0.95
C GLN A 154 3.25 18.32 1.67
N GLN A 155 2.92 17.86 2.87
CA GLN A 155 3.82 17.07 3.71
C GLN A 155 3.30 15.64 3.86
N ALA A 156 4.24 14.72 4.12
CA ALA A 156 3.91 13.38 4.54
C ALA A 156 3.17 13.42 5.89
N PRO A 157 2.19 12.53 6.12
CA PRO A 157 1.59 12.39 7.45
C PRO A 157 2.67 11.94 8.44
N ILE A 158 2.57 12.48 9.64
CA ILE A 158 3.44 12.09 10.74
C ILE A 158 2.92 10.76 11.32
N ALA A 159 3.79 9.75 11.33
CA ALA A 159 3.48 8.41 11.82
C ALA A 159 3.92 8.25 13.27
N GLU A 160 3.26 8.98 14.17
CA GLU A 160 3.66 9.11 15.57
C GLU A 160 2.87 8.25 16.54
N MET A 161 1.87 7.50 16.08
CA MET A 161 1.03 6.72 16.98
C MET A 161 1.85 5.62 17.64
N PRO A 162 2.06 5.64 18.97
CA PRO A 162 2.85 4.60 19.63
C PRO A 162 2.12 3.26 19.56
N VAL A 163 2.87 2.20 19.25
CA VAL A 163 2.35 0.84 19.15
C VAL A 163 3.07 -0.04 20.17
N SER A 164 2.30 -0.63 21.08
CA SER A 164 2.76 -1.63 22.05
C SER A 164 2.13 -3.00 21.76
N PHE A 165 2.64 -4.02 22.42
CA PHE A 165 2.18 -5.40 22.31
C PHE A 165 2.01 -5.97 23.72
N THR A 166 0.99 -6.81 23.93
CA THR A 166 0.92 -7.60 25.17
C THR A 166 2.08 -8.60 25.25
N ALA A 167 2.37 -9.10 26.45
CA ALA A 167 3.46 -10.05 26.66
C ALA A 167 3.30 -11.32 25.81
N GLU A 168 2.06 -11.80 25.66
CA GLU A 168 1.74 -12.98 24.87
C GLU A 168 2.04 -12.75 23.38
N VAL A 169 1.61 -11.62 22.83
CA VAL A 169 1.86 -11.29 21.42
C VAL A 169 3.35 -11.04 21.18
N ALA A 170 4.05 -10.37 22.09
CA ALA A 170 5.48 -10.17 22.00
C ALA A 170 6.26 -11.50 21.94
N GLN A 171 5.83 -12.50 22.73
CA GLN A 171 6.40 -13.85 22.68
C GLN A 171 6.07 -14.58 21.37
N GLN A 172 4.83 -14.48 20.88
CA GLN A 172 4.43 -15.04 19.60
C GLN A 172 5.25 -14.49 18.43
N LEU A 173 5.45 -13.17 18.38
CA LEU A 173 6.23 -12.50 17.34
C LEU A 173 7.67 -13.03 17.24
N THR A 174 8.31 -13.31 18.38
CA THR A 174 9.67 -13.88 18.41
C THR A 174 9.77 -15.20 17.64
N THR A 175 8.72 -16.02 17.69
CA THR A 175 8.64 -17.28 16.94
C THR A 175 8.27 -17.04 15.47
N LEU A 176 7.27 -16.18 15.22
CA LEU A 176 6.76 -15.91 13.88
C LEU A 176 7.78 -15.22 12.97
N GLU A 177 8.68 -14.40 13.52
CA GLU A 177 9.70 -13.67 12.75
C GLU A 177 10.72 -14.57 12.05
N ARG A 178 10.82 -15.85 12.45
CA ARG A 178 11.59 -16.86 11.71
C ARG A 178 11.02 -17.13 10.31
N ARG A 179 9.70 -17.03 10.16
CA ARG A 179 8.97 -17.25 8.90
C ARG A 179 8.56 -15.94 8.22
N TYR A 180 8.27 -14.91 9.01
CA TYR A 180 7.88 -13.58 8.54
C TYR A 180 8.89 -12.55 9.06
N PRO A 181 10.05 -12.40 8.40
CA PRO A 181 11.06 -11.44 8.83
C PRO A 181 10.48 -10.04 8.99
N GLN A 182 10.85 -9.35 10.08
CA GLN A 182 10.40 -7.99 10.40
C GLN A 182 8.88 -7.84 10.67
N LEU A 183 8.14 -8.92 10.96
CA LEU A 183 6.69 -8.86 11.21
C LEU A 183 6.33 -7.86 12.33
N ARG A 184 7.10 -7.78 13.43
CA ARG A 184 6.87 -6.80 14.49
C ARG A 184 6.96 -5.38 13.96
N THR A 185 8.05 -5.06 13.25
CA THR A 185 8.30 -3.73 12.67
C THR A 185 7.22 -3.37 11.66
N PHE A 186 6.80 -4.34 10.83
CA PHE A 186 5.73 -4.14 9.87
C PHE A 186 4.40 -3.78 10.53
N ILE A 187 4.00 -4.51 11.57
CA ILE A 187 2.78 -4.18 12.33
C ILE A 187 2.89 -2.79 12.96
N CYS A 188 4.04 -2.45 13.56
CA CYS A 188 4.27 -1.13 14.14
C CYS A 188 4.12 -0.02 13.09
N ASP A 189 4.84 -0.14 11.98
CA ASP A 189 4.85 0.88 10.93
C ASP A 189 3.44 1.10 10.34
N VAL A 190 2.66 0.02 10.15
CA VAL A 190 1.28 0.12 9.64
C VAL A 190 0.37 0.81 10.66
N LEU A 191 0.40 0.38 11.92
CA LEU A 191 -0.49 0.92 12.96
C LEU A 191 -0.09 2.35 13.37
N ALA A 192 1.19 2.70 13.28
CA ALA A 192 1.71 4.05 13.54
C ALA A 192 1.12 5.12 12.61
N GLN A 193 0.65 4.72 11.42
CA GLN A 193 -0.05 5.59 10.47
C GLN A 193 -1.50 5.93 10.88
N ASP A 194 -2.00 5.33 11.97
CA ASP A 194 -3.40 5.39 12.39
C ASP A 194 -4.37 5.02 11.26
N PRO A 195 -4.53 3.71 10.97
CA PRO A 195 -5.36 3.25 9.86
C PRO A 195 -6.86 3.48 10.08
N ARG A 196 -7.28 3.92 11.28
CA ARG A 196 -8.68 4.17 11.60
C ARG A 196 -9.28 5.21 10.63
N PRO A 197 -10.59 5.12 10.34
CA PRO A 197 -11.27 6.17 9.60
C PRO A 197 -11.11 7.53 10.27
N ALA A 198 -10.94 8.61 9.49
CA ALA A 198 -10.67 9.95 10.02
C ALA A 198 -11.72 10.43 11.04
N TYR A 199 -12.99 10.06 10.86
CA TYR A 199 -14.09 10.39 11.76
C TYR A 199 -14.09 9.60 13.09
N ARG A 200 -13.22 8.59 13.22
CA ARG A 200 -13.05 7.75 14.43
C ARG A 200 -11.80 8.07 15.23
N LYS A 201 -11.04 9.11 14.86
CA LYS A 201 -9.78 9.45 15.53
C LYS A 201 -9.96 9.94 16.97
N GLY A 202 -11.13 10.46 17.32
CA GLY A 202 -11.48 10.89 18.68
C GLY A 202 -12.16 9.81 19.55
N GLU A 203 -12.08 8.54 19.16
CA GLU A 203 -12.71 7.46 19.93
C GLU A 203 -11.99 7.11 21.23
N GLU A 204 -12.78 6.62 22.18
CA GLU A 204 -12.38 6.35 23.57
C GLU A 204 -11.49 5.11 23.72
N THR A 205 -10.72 5.13 24.80
CA THR A 205 -9.91 4.00 25.29
C THR A 205 -10.76 2.72 25.42
N GLY A 206 -10.21 1.60 24.96
CA GLY A 206 -10.85 0.28 25.00
C GLY A 206 -11.50 -0.15 23.69
N LYS A 207 -11.70 0.75 22.72
CA LYS A 207 -12.23 0.37 21.40
C LYS A 207 -11.24 -0.51 20.65
N THR A 208 -11.76 -1.60 20.08
CA THR A 208 -10.97 -2.62 19.37
C THR A 208 -11.13 -2.52 17.86
N TYR A 209 -10.08 -2.92 17.16
CA TYR A 209 -9.95 -2.93 15.72
C TYR A 209 -9.22 -4.18 15.27
N ALA A 210 -9.35 -4.51 13.99
CA ALA A 210 -8.77 -5.70 13.38
C ALA A 210 -8.35 -5.38 11.94
N VAL A 211 -7.23 -5.94 11.49
CA VAL A 211 -6.75 -5.81 10.11
C VAL A 211 -5.98 -7.04 9.67
N TRP A 212 -6.17 -7.44 8.41
CA TRP A 212 -5.42 -8.54 7.82
C TRP A 212 -4.07 -8.09 7.25
N LEU A 213 -2.99 -8.51 7.92
CA LEU A 213 -1.59 -8.28 7.53
C LEU A 213 -0.88 -9.64 7.40
N HIS A 214 -0.28 -9.90 6.24
CA HIS A 214 0.17 -11.22 5.82
C HIS A 214 -0.95 -12.26 5.97
N ASP A 215 -0.72 -13.28 6.81
CA ASP A 215 -1.64 -14.37 7.10
C ASP A 215 -2.24 -14.24 8.50
N PHE A 216 -2.23 -13.02 9.07
CA PHE A 216 -2.68 -12.76 10.43
C PHE A 216 -3.76 -11.69 10.48
N ASN A 217 -4.80 -11.94 11.26
CA ASN A 217 -5.72 -10.94 11.75
C ASN A 217 -5.09 -10.25 12.97
N VAL A 218 -4.56 -9.06 12.75
CA VAL A 218 -3.92 -8.25 13.79
C VAL A 218 -4.99 -7.46 14.52
N ARG A 219 -5.21 -7.79 15.80
CA ARG A 219 -6.20 -7.12 16.64
C ARG A 219 -5.53 -6.19 17.63
N TRP A 220 -6.00 -4.96 17.68
CA TRP A 220 -5.49 -3.94 18.58
C TRP A 220 -6.60 -3.16 19.23
N ARG A 221 -6.27 -2.51 20.35
CA ARG A 221 -7.16 -1.60 21.06
C ARG A 221 -6.54 -0.23 21.21
N VAL A 222 -7.39 0.79 21.29
CA VAL A 222 -6.98 2.15 21.65
C VAL A 222 -6.68 2.21 23.15
N VAL A 223 -5.49 2.66 23.50
CA VAL A 223 -5.05 2.92 24.88
C VAL A 223 -4.64 4.39 25.03
N ASN A 224 -4.52 4.89 26.25
CA ASN A 224 -4.21 6.31 26.51
C ASN A 224 -2.92 6.78 25.82
N THR A 225 -1.96 5.87 25.62
CA THR A 225 -0.66 6.15 25.03
C THR A 225 -0.56 5.80 23.55
N GLY A 226 -1.62 5.28 22.91
CA GLY A 226 -1.61 4.90 21.51
C GLY A 226 -2.40 3.62 21.22
N PHE A 227 -1.76 2.63 20.59
CA PHE A 227 -2.37 1.34 20.28
C PHE A 227 -1.64 0.18 20.97
N GLU A 228 -2.40 -0.78 21.47
CA GLU A 228 -1.88 -2.03 21.99
C GLU A 228 -2.41 -3.20 21.17
N VAL A 229 -1.50 -3.95 20.54
CA VAL A 229 -1.82 -5.20 19.85
C VAL A 229 -1.95 -6.31 20.87
N PHE A 230 -3.14 -6.94 20.92
CA PHE A 230 -3.48 -7.95 21.93
C PHE A 230 -3.77 -9.34 21.34
N ALA A 231 -3.89 -9.47 20.02
CA ALA A 231 -3.98 -10.78 19.37
C ALA A 231 -3.43 -10.77 17.94
N LEU A 232 -2.80 -11.88 17.55
CA LEU A 232 -2.41 -12.23 16.19
C LEU A 232 -3.06 -13.58 15.85
N GLU A 233 -4.23 -13.54 15.21
CA GLU A 233 -4.97 -14.77 14.89
C GLU A 233 -4.59 -15.21 13.47
N PRO A 234 -4.09 -16.44 13.25
CA PRO A 234 -3.78 -16.92 11.92
C PRO A 234 -5.05 -17.06 11.07
N ARG A 235 -4.90 -16.86 9.76
CA ARG A 235 -5.95 -17.09 8.77
C ARG A 235 -6.26 -18.57 8.56
#